data_AF-A0A7S4FDG6-F1
#
_entry.id   AF-A0A7S4FDG6-F1
#
_cell.length_a   1.000
_cell.length_b   1.000
_cell.length_c   1.000
_cell.angle_alpha   90.00
_cell.angle_beta   90.00
_cell.angle_gamma   90.00
#
_symmetry.space_group_name_H-M   'P 1'
#
loop_
_entity.id
_entity.type
_entity.pdbx_description
1 polymer ?
#
loop_
_entity_poly.entity_id
_entity_poly.type
_entity_poly.pdbx_seq_one_letter_code
_entity_poly.pdbx_strand_id
1 'polypeptide(L)'
;SNWLRLERRADVYAIGFQEVVDLSAQNLSAGSGGQLSSSAALWESAVTAEFGTVHATPYVRIACKQLVGILLIVYVKREHLPHVSRPVTGTAGTGILGMLGNKGAVAASFSLYDSTICLLCCHLAAGQLAVDARNLEFSNLQQRLS
;
A
#
# COMPACT_ATOMS: atom_id res chain seq x y z
N SER A 1 2.60 -17.33 12.53
CA SER A 1 3.92 -17.01 11.95
C SER A 1 4.58 -15.95 12.85
N ASN A 2 5.87 -15.60 12.72
CA ASN A 2 6.57 -14.66 13.65
C ASN A 2 7.20 -13.42 12.96
N TRP A 3 6.93 -13.20 11.66
CA TRP A 3 7.65 -12.21 10.85
C TRP A 3 7.40 -10.74 11.23
N LEU A 4 6.32 -10.42 11.95
CA LEU A 4 6.04 -9.08 12.50
C LEU A 4 6.46 -8.91 13.96
N ARG A 5 6.95 -9.97 14.62
CA ARG A 5 7.35 -9.96 16.03
C ARG A 5 8.81 -9.54 16.19
N LEU A 6 9.07 -8.26 15.94
CA LEU A 6 10.36 -7.62 16.22
C LEU A 6 10.59 -7.54 17.75
N GLU A 7 11.85 -7.63 18.19
CA GLU A 7 12.23 -7.48 19.61
C GLU A 7 11.73 -6.15 20.20
N ARG A 8 11.81 -5.08 19.40
CA ARG A 8 11.13 -3.81 19.65
C ARG A 8 10.10 -3.56 18.56
N ARG A 9 8.83 -3.51 18.93
CA ARG A 9 7.74 -3.25 17.98
C ARG A 9 7.77 -1.79 17.49
N ALA A 10 7.62 -1.60 16.18
CA ALA A 10 7.63 -0.29 15.53
C ALA A 10 6.35 0.50 15.80
N ASP A 11 6.41 1.84 15.80
CA ASP A 11 5.25 2.70 16.04
C ASP A 11 4.29 2.75 14.85
N VAL A 12 4.85 2.61 13.64
CA VAL A 12 4.14 2.56 12.37
C VAL A 12 4.65 1.33 11.60
N TYR A 13 3.72 0.55 11.05
CA TYR A 13 4.01 -0.50 10.09
C TYR A 13 3.40 -0.12 8.74
N ALA A 14 4.21 -0.18 7.69
CA ALA A 14 3.77 -0.01 6.31
C ALA A 14 4.07 -1.31 5.55
N ILE A 15 3.02 -1.99 5.12
CA ILE A 15 3.13 -3.29 4.44
C ILE A 15 2.68 -3.10 3.00
N GLY A 16 3.64 -3.21 2.08
CA GLY A 16 3.41 -3.16 0.64
C GLY A 16 3.47 -4.55 0.02
N PHE A 17 2.48 -4.90 -0.79
CA PHE A 17 2.47 -6.12 -1.59
C PHE A 17 2.43 -5.77 -3.08
N GLN A 18 3.00 -6.67 -3.89
CA GLN A 18 2.84 -6.69 -5.34
C GLN A 18 2.28 -8.05 -5.77
N GLU A 19 1.64 -8.08 -6.93
CA GLU A 19 1.05 -9.30 -7.51
C GLU A 19 0.00 -9.98 -6.61
N VAL A 20 -0.76 -9.20 -5.83
CA VAL A 20 -1.82 -9.77 -4.96
C VAL A 20 -3.01 -10.34 -5.76
N VAL A 21 -3.08 -10.06 -7.05
CA VAL A 21 -4.05 -10.66 -7.99
C VAL A 21 -3.35 -10.99 -9.29
N ASP A 22 -3.82 -12.04 -9.97
CA ASP A 22 -3.38 -12.38 -11.31
C ASP A 22 -3.72 -11.28 -12.31
N LEU A 23 -2.85 -11.08 -13.30
CA LEU A 23 -3.12 -10.14 -14.38
C LEU A 23 -4.11 -10.76 -15.36
N SER A 24 -5.39 -10.48 -15.15
CA SER A 24 -6.50 -10.86 -16.02
C SER A 24 -7.39 -9.66 -16.32
N ALA A 25 -8.18 -9.72 -17.39
CA ALA A 25 -9.12 -8.64 -17.74
C ALA A 25 -10.07 -8.29 -16.58
N GLN A 26 -10.47 -9.29 -15.78
CA GLN A 26 -11.31 -9.12 -14.60
C GLN A 26 -10.63 -8.31 -13.48
N ASN A 27 -9.31 -8.45 -13.33
CA ASN A 27 -8.55 -7.83 -12.25
C ASN A 27 -8.00 -6.44 -12.60
N LEU A 28 -8.17 -5.97 -13.85
CA LEU A 28 -7.72 -4.64 -14.27
C LEU A 28 -8.39 -3.50 -13.50
N SER A 29 -9.60 -3.73 -12.97
CA SER A 29 -10.32 -2.78 -12.13
C SER A 29 -10.20 -3.08 -10.62
N ALA A 30 -9.32 -4.00 -10.20
CA ALA A 30 -9.16 -4.30 -8.78
C ALA A 30 -8.60 -3.10 -8.01
N GLY A 31 -9.25 -2.73 -6.90
CA GLY A 31 -8.94 -1.51 -6.14
C GLY A 31 -9.63 -0.24 -6.67
N SER A 32 -10.23 -0.29 -7.86
CA SER A 32 -11.05 0.80 -8.39
C SER A 32 -12.29 1.00 -7.53
N GLY A 33 -12.72 2.26 -7.34
CA GLY A 33 -13.87 2.59 -6.48
C GLY A 33 -13.62 2.42 -4.98
N GLY A 34 -12.39 2.13 -4.56
CA GLY A 34 -12.02 2.06 -3.14
C GLY A 34 -12.31 0.72 -2.46
N GLN A 35 -12.89 -0.24 -3.17
CA GLN A 35 -13.08 -1.61 -2.66
C GLN A 35 -11.86 -2.48 -2.99
N LEU A 36 -11.44 -3.30 -2.03
CA LEU A 36 -10.38 -4.29 -2.22
C LEU A 36 -10.90 -5.48 -3.03
N SER A 37 -10.03 -6.09 -3.82
CA SER A 37 -10.32 -7.43 -4.35
C SER A 37 -10.37 -8.45 -3.21
N SER A 38 -11.02 -9.60 -3.44
CA SER A 38 -11.10 -10.68 -2.43
C SER A 38 -9.71 -11.12 -1.94
N SER A 39 -8.73 -11.22 -2.84
CA SER A 39 -7.36 -11.56 -2.47
C SER A 39 -6.70 -10.48 -1.61
N ALA A 40 -6.85 -9.21 -1.95
CA ALA A 40 -6.30 -8.11 -1.15
C ALA A 40 -6.96 -8.01 0.23
N ALA A 41 -8.26 -8.28 0.34
CA ALA A 41 -8.98 -8.35 1.61
C ALA A 41 -8.49 -9.51 2.49
N LEU A 42 -8.17 -10.67 1.91
CA LEU A 42 -7.56 -11.79 2.64
C LEU A 42 -6.18 -11.42 3.19
N TRP A 43 -5.36 -10.74 2.38
CA TRP A 43 -4.07 -10.22 2.85
C TRP A 43 -4.20 -9.22 3.98
N GLU A 44 -5.15 -8.27 3.89
CA GLU A 44 -5.40 -7.29 4.96
C GLU A 44 -5.86 -7.97 6.26
N SER A 45 -6.73 -8.97 6.16
CA SER A 45 -7.17 -9.75 7.31
C SER A 45 -6.01 -10.54 7.94
N ALA A 46 -5.18 -11.19 7.13
CA ALA A 46 -4.02 -11.96 7.59
C ALA A 46 -2.98 -11.07 8.30
N VAL A 47 -2.69 -9.88 7.76
CA VAL A 47 -1.78 -8.91 8.40
C VAL A 47 -2.38 -8.38 9.70
N THR A 48 -3.67 -8.05 9.72
CA THR A 48 -4.35 -7.57 10.92
C THR A 48 -4.29 -8.60 12.05
N ALA A 49 -4.45 -9.89 11.74
CA ALA A 49 -4.41 -10.97 12.72
C ALA A 49 -3.03 -11.13 13.40
N GLU A 50 -1.93 -10.72 12.75
CA GLU A 50 -0.59 -10.79 13.34
C GLU A 50 -0.35 -9.72 14.42
N PHE A 51 -1.12 -8.63 14.42
CA PHE A 51 -1.05 -7.61 15.46
C PHE A 51 -1.81 -8.00 16.73
N GLY A 52 -2.80 -8.89 16.65
CA GLY A 52 -3.56 -9.39 17.79
C GLY A 52 -5.00 -9.71 17.40
N THR A 53 -5.85 -10.00 18.40
CA THR A 53 -7.28 -10.19 18.16
C THR A 53 -7.97 -8.84 17.96
N VAL A 54 -9.13 -8.83 17.27
CA VAL A 54 -9.95 -7.63 17.05
C VAL A 54 -10.24 -6.87 18.36
N HIS A 55 -10.36 -7.59 19.47
CA HIS A 55 -10.69 -7.04 20.79
C HIS A 55 -9.48 -6.52 21.59
N ALA A 56 -8.24 -6.87 21.20
CA ALA A 56 -7.03 -6.51 21.94
C ALA A 56 -5.86 -6.11 21.02
N THR A 57 -6.13 -5.63 19.81
CA THR A 57 -5.05 -5.22 18.89
C THR A 57 -4.33 -3.96 19.39
N PRO A 58 -3.00 -3.99 19.59
CA PRO A 58 -2.22 -2.81 19.91
C PRO A 58 -2.03 -1.88 18.71
N TYR A 59 -2.51 -2.26 17.51
CA TYR A 59 -2.38 -1.49 16.27
C TYR A 59 -3.73 -1.22 15.62
N VAL A 60 -3.84 -0.06 14.97
CA VAL A 60 -5.03 0.38 14.23
C VAL A 60 -4.63 0.68 12.80
N ARG A 61 -5.41 0.19 11.84
CA ARG A 61 -5.21 0.46 10.41
C ARG A 61 -5.65 1.88 10.09
N ILE A 62 -4.74 2.71 9.57
CA ILE A 62 -5.01 4.11 9.21
C ILE A 62 -5.12 4.33 7.70
N ALA A 63 -4.57 3.43 6.89
CA ALA A 63 -4.70 3.45 5.44
C ALA A 63 -4.71 2.02 4.88
N CYS A 64 -5.52 1.80 3.84
CA CYS A 64 -5.48 0.60 3.01
C CYS A 64 -5.93 0.97 1.61
N LYS A 65 -5.10 0.71 0.62
CA LYS A 65 -5.40 1.06 -0.77
C LYS A 65 -4.78 0.06 -1.72
N GLN A 66 -5.50 -0.23 -2.80
CA GLN A 66 -5.09 -1.14 -3.85
C GLN A 66 -5.12 -0.44 -5.21
N LEU A 67 -4.17 -0.84 -6.07
CA LEU A 67 -4.16 -0.58 -7.51
C LEU A 67 -3.79 -1.88 -8.23
N VAL A 68 -4.77 -2.54 -8.85
CA VAL A 68 -4.58 -3.82 -9.54
C VAL A 68 -3.89 -4.84 -8.60
N GLY A 69 -2.64 -5.22 -8.87
CA GLY A 69 -1.85 -6.15 -8.04
C GLY A 69 -1.05 -5.49 -6.92
N ILE A 70 -1.13 -4.18 -6.74
CA ILE A 70 -0.37 -3.43 -5.73
C ILE A 70 -1.28 -3.13 -4.55
N LEU A 71 -0.84 -3.43 -3.33
CA LEU A 71 -1.57 -3.16 -2.09
C LEU A 71 -0.63 -2.46 -1.11
N LEU A 72 -1.12 -1.41 -0.44
CA LEU A 72 -0.44 -0.76 0.67
C LEU A 72 -1.39 -0.73 1.87
N ILE A 73 -0.91 -1.22 3.01
CA ILE A 73 -1.62 -1.20 4.28
C ILE A 73 -0.74 -0.52 5.32
N VAL A 74 -1.28 0.47 6.04
CA VAL A 74 -0.55 1.20 7.08
C VAL A 74 -1.26 1.04 8.41
N TYR A 75 -0.51 0.61 9.41
CA TYR A 75 -0.94 0.47 10.80
C TYR A 75 -0.12 1.38 11.70
N VAL A 76 -0.76 1.92 12.73
CA VAL A 76 -0.13 2.69 13.79
C VAL A 76 -0.42 2.03 15.14
N LYS A 77 0.50 2.13 16.11
CA LYS A 77 0.18 1.77 17.49
C LYS A 77 -1.03 2.58 17.98
N ARG A 78 -1.93 1.92 18.70
CA ARG A 78 -3.17 2.52 19.21
C ARG A 78 -2.91 3.76 20.08
N GLU A 79 -1.82 3.78 20.84
CA GLU A 79 -1.43 4.93 21.68
C GLU A 79 -1.12 6.20 20.87
N HIS A 80 -0.71 6.06 19.61
CA HIS A 80 -0.43 7.20 18.73
C HIS A 80 -1.64 7.60 17.86
N LEU A 81 -2.71 6.80 17.82
CA LEU A 81 -3.89 7.09 17.00
C LEU A 81 -4.49 8.49 17.24
N PRO A 82 -4.58 9.02 18.48
CA PRO A 82 -5.07 10.38 18.72
C PRO A 82 -4.22 11.49 18.07
N HIS A 83 -2.99 11.16 17.67
CA HIS A 83 -2.04 12.08 17.04
C HIS A 83 -1.92 11.87 15.52
N VAL A 84 -2.71 10.96 14.94
CA VAL A 84 -2.81 10.79 13.49
C VAL A 84 -3.85 11.75 12.95
N SER A 85 -3.49 12.51 11.92
CA SER A 85 -4.44 13.39 11.22
C SER A 85 -4.23 13.39 9.70
N ARG A 86 -5.26 13.83 8.97
CA ARG A 86 -5.27 13.97 7.51
C ARG A 86 -4.81 12.71 6.74
N PRO A 87 -5.33 11.50 7.04
CA PRO A 87 -5.00 10.34 6.23
C PRO A 87 -5.58 10.50 4.82
N VAL A 88 -4.71 10.40 3.82
CA VAL A 88 -5.06 10.45 2.39
C VAL A 88 -4.40 9.27 1.70
N THR A 89 -5.08 8.69 0.72
CA THR A 89 -4.52 7.64 -0.13
C THR A 89 -4.65 8.03 -1.60
N GLY A 90 -3.69 7.61 -2.41
CA GLY A 90 -3.65 7.90 -3.84
C GLY A 90 -3.12 6.70 -4.63
N THR A 91 -3.40 6.68 -5.92
CA THR A 91 -2.88 5.66 -6.83
C THR A 91 -2.50 6.30 -8.17
N ALA A 92 -1.46 5.77 -8.81
CA ALA A 92 -1.05 6.17 -10.15
C ALA A 92 -0.58 4.94 -10.92
N GLY A 93 -1.25 4.61 -12.03
CA GLY A 93 -0.86 3.50 -12.92
C GLY A 93 0.11 3.94 -14.01
N THR A 94 1.06 3.09 -14.39
CA THR A 94 2.05 3.34 -15.47
C THR A 94 1.94 2.35 -16.64
N GLY A 95 0.97 1.42 -16.59
CA GLY A 95 0.76 0.39 -17.61
C GLY A 95 0.26 0.91 -18.97
N ILE A 96 -0.24 0.00 -19.81
CA ILE A 96 -0.79 0.30 -21.15
C ILE A 96 -1.87 1.41 -21.01
N LEU A 97 -1.79 2.45 -21.84
CA LEU A 97 -2.65 3.65 -21.77
C LEU A 97 -2.58 4.43 -20.44
N GLY A 98 -1.52 4.30 -19.65
CA GLY A 98 -1.34 5.02 -18.37
C GLY A 98 -2.32 4.59 -17.27
N MET A 99 -3.07 3.51 -17.49
CA MET A 99 -4.15 3.03 -16.60
C MET A 99 -4.27 1.50 -16.56
N LEU A 100 -4.02 0.80 -17.67
CA LEU A 100 -4.22 -0.66 -17.81
C LEU A 100 -2.91 -1.41 -17.61
N GLY A 101 -2.62 -1.79 -16.36
CA GLY A 101 -1.51 -2.68 -16.06
C GLY A 101 -1.27 -2.83 -14.57
N ASN A 102 -0.57 -3.89 -14.19
CA ASN A 102 -0.15 -4.14 -12.80
C ASN A 102 1.06 -3.29 -12.36
N LYS A 103 1.40 -2.24 -13.12
CA LYS A 103 2.53 -1.34 -12.87
C LYS A 103 2.03 0.04 -12.46
N GLY A 104 2.73 0.63 -11.49
CA GLY A 104 2.34 1.90 -10.91
C GLY A 104 2.68 1.96 -9.42
N ALA A 105 1.93 2.77 -8.68
CA ALA A 105 2.09 2.89 -7.24
C ALA A 105 0.77 3.14 -6.50
N VAL A 106 0.77 2.72 -5.24
CA VAL A 106 -0.19 3.12 -4.21
C VAL A 106 0.55 3.99 -3.19
N ALA A 107 -0.06 5.11 -2.80
CA ALA A 107 0.47 6.02 -1.79
C ALA A 107 -0.48 6.15 -0.60
N ALA A 108 0.10 6.36 0.58
CA ALA A 108 -0.60 6.79 1.79
C ALA A 108 0.17 7.96 2.43
N SER A 109 -0.53 9.05 2.73
CA SER A 109 0.01 10.22 3.41
C SER A 109 -0.81 10.52 4.65
N PHE A 110 -0.14 10.86 5.75
CA PHE A 110 -0.79 11.25 7.00
C PHE A 110 0.17 12.11 7.83
N SER A 111 -0.39 12.89 8.73
CA SER A 111 0.39 13.58 9.77
C SER A 111 0.38 12.72 11.04
N LEU A 112 1.55 12.56 11.66
CA LEU A 112 1.73 11.94 12.96
C LEU A 112 2.46 12.95 13.85
N TYR A 113 1.78 13.42 14.90
CA TYR A 113 2.21 14.59 15.67
C TYR A 113 2.42 15.82 14.76
N ASP A 114 3.62 16.37 14.72
CA ASP A 114 4.03 17.53 13.91
C ASP A 114 4.68 17.15 12.58
N SER A 115 4.81 15.86 12.29
CA SER A 115 5.51 15.34 11.12
C SER A 115 4.54 14.79 10.08
N THR A 116 4.76 15.14 8.81
CA THR A 116 4.00 14.56 7.68
C THR A 116 4.80 13.40 7.09
N ILE A 117 4.15 12.24 6.98
CA ILE A 117 4.73 11.01 6.47
C ILE A 117 3.99 10.61 5.19
N CYS A 118 4.73 10.39 4.10
CA CYS A 118 4.21 9.84 2.85
C CYS A 118 4.93 8.54 2.51
N LEU A 119 4.16 7.49 2.24
CA LEU A 119 4.63 6.14 1.98
C LEU A 119 4.12 5.68 0.62
N LEU A 120 5.00 5.10 -0.18
CA LEU A 120 4.67 4.59 -1.50
C LEU A 120 5.03 3.11 -1.61
N CYS A 121 4.13 2.32 -2.18
CA CYS A 121 4.39 0.96 -2.65
C CYS A 121 4.32 0.98 -4.18
N CYS A 122 5.45 0.71 -4.85
CA CYS A 122 5.57 0.78 -6.30
C CYS A 122 5.81 -0.62 -6.89
N HIS A 123 5.23 -0.87 -8.07
CA HIS A 123 5.58 -1.99 -8.92
C HIS A 123 5.99 -1.43 -10.28
N LEU A 124 7.30 -1.39 -10.52
CA LEU A 124 7.91 -0.79 -11.72
C LEU A 124 8.24 -1.86 -12.78
N ALA A 125 8.65 -1.41 -13.96
CA ALA A 125 8.91 -2.20 -15.14
C ALA A 125 9.89 -3.35 -14.85
N ALA A 126 9.46 -4.56 -15.23
CA ALA A 126 10.25 -5.78 -15.12
C ALA A 126 11.26 -5.89 -16.28
N GLY A 127 12.26 -6.75 -16.10
CA GLY A 127 13.30 -7.00 -17.10
C GLY A 127 14.64 -6.36 -16.72
N GLN A 128 15.72 -7.13 -16.89
CA GLN A 128 17.05 -6.75 -16.43
C GLN A 128 17.52 -5.41 -17.04
N LEU A 129 17.26 -5.20 -18.33
CA LEU A 129 17.71 -4.04 -19.09
C LEU A 129 16.73 -2.85 -19.07
N ALA A 130 15.57 -2.98 -18.41
CA ALA A 130 14.52 -1.96 -18.40
C ALA A 130 14.81 -0.80 -17.40
N VAL A 131 16.07 -0.38 -17.27
CA VAL A 131 16.49 0.66 -16.32
C VAL A 131 15.83 2.00 -16.67
N ASP A 132 15.91 2.42 -17.93
CA ASP A 132 15.35 3.71 -18.37
C ASP A 132 13.82 3.73 -18.21
N ALA A 133 13.16 2.61 -18.47
CA ALA A 133 11.72 2.47 -18.26
C ALA A 133 11.36 2.63 -16.77
N ARG A 134 12.08 1.97 -15.85
CA ARG A 134 11.86 2.13 -14.40
C ARG A 134 12.09 3.57 -13.93
N ASN A 135 13.13 4.23 -14.44
CA ASN A 135 13.43 5.62 -14.11
C ASN A 135 12.31 6.55 -14.58
N LEU A 136 11.83 6.36 -15.82
CA LEU A 136 10.72 7.13 -16.38
C LEU A 136 9.42 6.92 -15.59
N GLU A 137 9.10 5.67 -15.24
CA GLU A 137 7.94 5.36 -14.40
C GLU A 137 8.04 6.01 -13.03
N PHE A 138 9.20 5.93 -12.37
CA PHE A 138 9.41 6.59 -11.09
C PHE A 138 9.19 8.10 -11.18
N SER A 139 9.77 8.79 -12.17
CA SER A 139 9.57 10.22 -12.37
C SER A 139 8.10 10.58 -12.61
N ASN A 140 7.38 9.79 -13.41
CA ASN A 140 5.95 9.99 -13.67
C ASN A 140 5.10 9.78 -12.41
N LEU A 141 5.42 8.77 -11.60
CA LEU A 141 4.74 8.50 -10.34
C LEU A 141 4.97 9.62 -9.33
N GLN A 142 6.21 10.11 -9.23
CA GLN A 142 6.55 11.24 -8.37
C GLN A 142 5.73 12.49 -8.74
N GLN A 143 5.59 12.82 -10.02
CA GLN A 143 4.81 13.97 -10.47
C GLN A 143 3.30 13.86 -10.17
N ARG A 144 2.76 12.64 -10.17
CA ARG A 144 1.31 12.38 -10.03
C ARG A 144 0.86 12.17 -8.59
N LEU A 145 1.79 11.82 -7.70
CA LEU A 145 1.52 11.51 -6.29
C LEU A 145 2.15 12.53 -5.33
N SER A 146 2.85 13.54 -5.84
CA SER A 146 3.35 14.70 -5.08
C SER A 146 2.26 15.69 -4.72
#